data_AF-A0A841ZQ19-F1
#
_entry.id   AF-A0A841ZQ19-F1
#
_cell.length_a   1.000
_cell.length_b   1.000
_cell.length_c   1.000
_cell.angle_alpha   90.00
_cell.angle_beta   90.00
_cell.angle_gamma   90.00
#
_symmetry.space_group_name_H-M   'P 1'
#
loop_
_entity.id
_entity.type
_entity.pdbx_description
1 polymer ?
#
loop_
_entity_poly.entity_id
_entity_poly.type
_entity_poly.pdbx_seq_one_letter_code
_entity_poly.pdbx_strand_id
1 'polypeptide(L)' 'MKKALDDAFSVFGMVFVVLLIASYFVSMGKVIDNARSFLILFFIVSVVGKYLLDRKKAKNKQ' A
#
# COMPACT_ATOMS: atom_id res chain seq x y z
N MET A 1 15.92 -12.79 4.85
CA MET A 1 15.41 -11.40 4.99
C MET A 1 14.44 -11.00 3.89
N LYS A 2 14.74 -11.14 2.58
CA LYS A 2 13.81 -10.73 1.50
C LYS A 2 12.40 -11.35 1.60
N LYS A 3 12.31 -12.66 1.86
CA LYS A 3 11.04 -13.39 1.92
C LYS A 3 10.13 -12.93 3.07
N ALA A 4 10.70 -12.73 4.25
CA ALA A 4 9.97 -12.19 5.41
C ALA A 4 9.52 -10.74 5.19
N LEU A 5 10.33 -9.94 4.49
CA LEU A 5 9.97 -8.58 4.12
C LEU A 5 8.82 -8.56 3.09
N ASP A 6 8.87 -9.45 2.09
CA ASP A 6 7.82 -9.58 1.07
C ASP A 6 6.49 -10.08 1.67
N ASP A 7 6.54 -11.05 2.59
CA ASP A 7 5.36 -11.51 3.34
C ASP A 7 4.79 -10.42 4.24
N ALA A 8 5.64 -9.70 4.98
CA ALA A 8 5.19 -8.58 5.80
C ALA A 8 4.55 -7.47 4.97
N PHE A 9 5.12 -7.14 3.80
CA PHE A 9 4.52 -6.20 2.85
C PHE A 9 3.19 -6.71 2.28
N SER A 10 3.07 -8.01 2.04
CA SER A 10 1.84 -8.64 1.57
C SER A 10 0.73 -8.55 2.62
N VAL A 11 1.02 -8.94 3.86
CA VAL A 11 0.08 -8.88 4.99
C VAL A 11 -0.29 -7.42 5.31
N PHE A 12 0.70 -6.53 5.35
CA PHE A 12 0.46 -5.09 5.53
C PHE A 12 -0.44 -4.53 4.43
N GLY A 13 -0.18 -4.89 3.17
CA GLY A 13 -1.01 -4.48 2.03
C GLY A 13 -2.45 -4.97 2.15
N MET A 14 -2.68 -6.24 2.53
CA MET A 14 -4.02 -6.78 2.75
C MET A 14 -4.77 -6.04 3.86
N VAL A 15 -4.14 -5.87 5.03
CA VAL A 15 -4.75 -5.17 6.17
C VAL A 15 -5.06 -3.71 5.80
N PHE A 16 -4.16 -3.07 5.06
CA PHE A 16 -4.33 -1.71 4.59
C PHE A 16 -5.53 -1.55 3.65
N VAL A 17 -5.69 -2.46 2.68
CA VAL A 17 -6.84 -2.45 1.76
C VAL A 17 -8.15 -2.63 2.52
N VAL A 18 -8.19 -3.53 3.50
CA VAL A 18 -9.38 -3.74 4.35
C VAL A 18 -9.74 -2.48 5.12
N LEU A 19 -8.76 -1.81 5.74
CA LEU A 19 -8.97 -0.56 6.45
C LEU A 19 -9.44 0.58 5.52
N LEU A 20 -8.91 0.63 4.30
CA LEU A 20 -9.30 1.61 3.29
C LEU A 20 -10.77 1.43 2.88
N ILE A 21 -11.18 0.19 2.63
CA ILE A 21 -12.58 -0.15 2.32
C ILE A 21 -13.49 0.14 3.52
N ALA A 22 -13.12 -0.29 4.72
CA ALA A 22 -13.87 -0.04 5.94
C ALA A 22 -14.03 1.47 6.20
N SER A 23 -12.99 2.25 5.91
CA SER A 23 -13.03 3.70 6.01
C SER A 23 -14.16 4.30 5.18
N TYR A 24 -14.47 3.79 3.98
CA TYR A 24 -15.59 4.27 3.15
C TYR A 24 -16.96 4.13 3.81
N PHE A 25 -17.18 3.07 4.60
CA PHE A 25 -18.45 2.83 5.29
C PHE A 25 -18.57 3.61 6.60
N VAL A 26 -17.45 4.09 7.16
CA VAL A 26 -17.42 4.92 8.36
C VAL A 26 -17.51 6.39 7.97
N SER A 27 -18.73 6.95 8.03
CA SER A 27 -18.98 8.37 7.77
C SER A 27 -18.68 9.22 9.01
N MET A 28 -17.40 9.41 9.37
CA MET A 28 -17.01 10.39 10.40
C MET A 28 -16.32 11.62 9.80
N GLY A 29 -17.10 12.55 9.27
CA GLY A 29 -16.71 13.96 9.04
C GLY A 29 -15.46 14.24 8.18
N LYS A 30 -15.15 15.54 7.99
CA LYS A 30 -14.05 16.04 7.12
C LYS A 30 -12.66 15.49 7.45
N VAL A 31 -12.44 14.98 8.66
CA VAL A 31 -11.13 14.45 9.11
C VAL A 31 -10.83 13.10 8.47
N ILE A 32 -11.81 12.20 8.35
CA ILE A 32 -11.63 10.91 7.68
C ILE A 32 -11.49 11.10 6.16
N ASP A 33 -12.10 12.12 5.57
CA ASP A 33 -11.98 12.40 4.12
C ASP A 33 -10.54 12.72 3.70
N ASN A 34 -9.84 13.54 4.48
CA ASN A 34 -8.41 13.81 4.28
C ASN A 34 -7.54 12.58 4.58
N ALA A 35 -7.88 11.80 5.62
CA ALA A 35 -7.16 10.56 5.94
C ALA A 35 -7.31 9.50 4.83
N ARG A 36 -8.50 9.39 4.20
CA ARG A 36 -8.74 8.54 3.03
C ARG A 36 -7.87 8.95 1.85
N SER A 37 -7.83 10.24 1.54
CA SER A 37 -6.98 10.75 0.45
C SER A 37 -5.50 10.45 0.69
N PHE A 38 -5.03 10.59 1.93
CA PHE A 38 -3.67 10.23 2.32
C PHE A 38 -3.41 8.72 2.20
N LEU A 39 -4.36 7.88 2.65
CA LEU A 39 -4.27 6.42 2.53
C LEU A 39 -4.20 5.96 1.07
N ILE A 40 -5.01 6.55 0.19
CA ILE A 40 -4.99 6.25 -1.26
C ILE A 40 -3.64 6.64 -1.87
N LEU A 41 -3.13 7.84 -1.57
CA LEU A 41 -1.81 8.28 -2.01
C LEU A 41 -0.69 7.33 -1.54
N PHE A 42 -0.74 6.95 -0.26
CA PHE A 42 0.24 6.04 0.33
C PHE A 42 0.20 4.65 -0.32
N PHE A 43 -1.00 4.16 -0.66
CA PHE A 43 -1.18 2.92 -1.40
C PHE A 43 -0.55 2.99 -2.79
N ILE A 44 -0.85 4.05 -3.55
CA ILE A 44 -0.29 4.24 -4.91
C ILE A 44 1.23 4.31 -4.84
N VAL A 45 1.80 5.09 -3.92
CA VAL A 45 3.26 5.18 -3.76
C VAL A 45 3.87 3.83 -3.37
N SER A 46 3.23 3.06 -2.50
CA SER A 46 3.70 1.72 -2.12
C SER A 46 3.68 0.73 -3.29
N VAL A 47 2.60 0.72 -4.08
CA VAL A 47 2.47 -0.15 -5.26
C VAL A 47 3.49 0.26 -6.34
N VAL A 48 3.58 1.54 -6.66
CA VAL A 48 4.53 2.07 -7.65
C VAL A 48 5.97 1.84 -7.20
N GLY A 49 6.26 2.07 -5.92
CA GLY A 49 7.58 1.82 -5.32
C GLY A 49 7.98 0.35 -5.43
N LYS A 50 7.08 -0.58 -5.10
CA LYS A 50 7.31 -2.02 -5.24
C LYS A 50 7.51 -2.41 -6.71
N TYR A 51 6.67 -1.89 -7.61
CA TYR A 51 6.77 -2.12 -9.05
C TYR A 51 8.11 -1.64 -9.63
N LEU A 52 8.57 -0.44 -9.25
CA LEU A 52 9.87 0.09 -9.68
C LEU A 52 11.04 -0.72 -9.12
N LEU A 53 10.96 -1.15 -7.85
CA LEU A 53 11.98 -2.00 -7.22
C LEU A 53 12.09 -3.35 -7.92
N ASP A 54 10.98 -3.99 -8.25
CA ASP A 54 10.98 -5.26 -8.98
C ASP A 54 11.47 -5.10 -10.42
N ARG A 55 11.14 -3.97 -11.08
CA ARG A 55 11.69 -3.64 -12.40
C ARG A 55 13.21 -3.43 -12.38
N LYS A 56 13.75 -2.78 -11.33
CA LYS A 56 15.20 -2.67 -11.13
C LYS A 56 15.86 -4.03 -10.90
N LYS A 57 15.26 -4.90 -10.08
CA LYS A 57 15.79 -6.26 -9.85
C LYS A 57 15.79 -7.11 -11.13
N ALA A 58 14.77 -6.98 -11.98
CA ALA A 58 14.70 -7.67 -13.26
C ALA A 58 15.80 -7.20 -14.23
N LYS A 59 16.07 -5.89 -14.27
CA LYS A 59 17.10 -5.30 -15.13
C LYS A 59 18.54 -5.63 -14.70
N ASN A 60 18.76 -5.90 -13.41
CA ASN A 60 20.07 -6.29 -12.86
C ASN A 60 20.35 -7.80 -12.94
N LYS A 61 19.41 -8.58 -13.51
CA LYS A 61 19.53 -10.04 -13.73
C LYS A 61 19.78 -10.41 -15.20
N GLN A 62 19.75 -9.41 -16.11
CA GLN A 62 20.30 -9.50 -17.46
C GLN A 62 21.73 -8.98 -17.45
#